data_AF-A0A382KGI4-F1
#
_entry.id   AF-A0A382KGI4-F1
#
_cell.length_a   1.000
_cell.length_b   1.000
_cell.length_c   1.000
_cell.angle_alpha   90.00
_cell.angle_beta   90.00
_cell.angle_gamma   90.00
#
_symmetry.space_group_name_H-M   'P 1'
#
loop_
_entity.id
_entity.type
_entity.pdbx_description
1 polymer ?
#
loop_
_entity_poly.entity_id
_entity_poly.type
_entity_poly.pdbx_seq_one_letter_code
_entity_poly.pdbx_strand_id
1 'polypeptide(L)'
;NNLPNISIDYAVMEKTDNCYCIKGDFIWSDVGSWKTLFELLEKDNDNNVIEGKSLSHNAKNNLIISPDKLTAVVGLDNVAVINIDGATLVLNIDSSDELKELVKKIKK
;
A
#
# COMPACT_ATOMS: atom_id res chain seq x y z
N ASN A 1 23.66 17.83 18.65
CA ASN A 1 22.78 18.47 17.64
C ASN A 1 21.43 17.78 17.64
N ASN A 2 20.40 18.43 18.18
CA ASN A 2 19.06 17.87 18.32
C ASN A 2 18.13 18.63 17.36
N LEU A 3 17.75 17.98 16.25
CA LEU A 3 16.81 18.56 15.28
C LEU A 3 15.40 18.05 15.60
N PRO A 4 14.40 18.94 15.73
CA PRO A 4 13.03 18.52 16.01
C PRO A 4 12.44 17.79 14.79
N ASN A 5 11.79 16.65 15.04
CA ASN A 5 11.09 15.89 14.02
C ASN A 5 9.71 16.52 13.77
N ILE A 6 9.64 17.46 12.83
CA ILE A 6 8.42 18.18 12.43
C ILE A 6 8.27 18.13 10.90
N SER A 7 7.04 18.08 10.39
CA SER A 7 6.79 18.08 8.94
C SER A 7 7.14 19.42 8.31
N ILE A 8 7.48 19.41 7.03
CA ILE A 8 7.74 20.64 6.27
C ILE A 8 6.50 21.53 6.17
N ASP A 9 5.31 20.91 6.10
CA ASP A 9 4.04 21.61 6.07
C ASP A 9 3.88 22.53 7.27
N TYR A 10 4.10 21.99 8.47
CA TYR A 10 3.99 22.72 9.73
C TYR A 10 5.19 23.64 10.00
N ALA A 11 6.39 23.22 9.59
CA ALA A 11 7.60 23.99 9.81
C ALA A 11 7.64 25.27 8.97
N VAL A 12 7.16 25.20 7.72
CA VAL A 12 7.36 26.24 6.71
C VAL A 12 6.08 26.57 5.94
N MET A 13 5.39 25.59 5.35
CA MET A 13 4.32 25.86 4.38
C MET A 13 3.12 26.60 4.99
N GLU A 14 2.75 26.28 6.23
CA GLU A 14 1.66 26.96 6.94
C GLU A 14 2.02 28.39 7.40
N LYS A 15 3.31 28.74 7.41
CA LYS A 15 3.82 30.01 7.96
C LYS A 15 4.32 30.98 6.89
N THR A 16 4.37 30.56 5.63
CA THR A 16 4.90 31.38 4.54
C THR A 16 3.78 32.15 3.86
N ASP A 17 3.95 33.47 3.74
CA ASP A 17 3.09 34.32 2.91
C ASP A 17 3.45 34.24 1.42
N ASN A 18 4.58 33.59 1.09
CA ASN A 18 5.10 33.46 -0.27
C ASN A 18 4.88 32.03 -0.80
N CYS A 19 3.65 31.69 -1.15
CA CYS A 19 3.33 30.41 -1.79
C CYS A 19 2.50 30.60 -3.07
N TYR A 20 2.68 29.68 -4.01
CA TYR A 20 1.87 29.56 -5.21
C TYR A 20 1.47 28.09 -5.39
N CYS A 21 0.24 27.84 -5.82
CA CYS A 21 -0.28 26.51 -6.09
C CYS A 21 -0.68 26.39 -7.57
N ILE A 22 -0.34 25.28 -8.20
CA ILE A 22 -0.72 24.98 -9.58
C ILE A 22 -1.58 23.73 -9.57
N LYS A 23 -2.69 23.77 -10.31
CA LYS A 23 -3.59 22.61 -10.46
C LYS A 23 -2.90 21.54 -11.32
N GLY A 24 -2.77 20.33 -10.79
CA GLY A 24 -2.41 19.15 -11.57
C GLY A 24 -3.63 18.63 -12.34
N ASP A 25 -3.47 18.38 -13.64
CA ASP A 25 -4.49 17.73 -14.47
C ASP A 25 -4.07 16.27 -14.76
N PHE A 26 -3.99 15.50 -13.68
CA PHE A 26 -3.65 14.09 -13.70
C PHE A 26 -4.26 13.41 -12.48
N ILE A 27 -4.47 12.10 -12.58
CA ILE A 27 -4.85 11.29 -11.42
C ILE A 27 -3.60 11.16 -10.54
N TRP A 28 -3.67 11.72 -9.35
CA TRP A 28 -2.63 11.59 -8.33
C TRP A 28 -3.22 10.91 -7.11
N SER A 29 -2.47 9.96 -6.57
CA SER A 29 -2.77 9.30 -5.31
C SER A 29 -1.50 9.28 -4.48
N ASP A 30 -1.59 9.72 -3.23
CA ASP A 30 -0.57 9.41 -2.23
C ASP A 30 -0.71 7.90 -1.97
N VAL A 31 0.06 7.07 -2.69
CA VAL A 31 0.03 5.61 -2.56
C VAL A 31 0.62 5.24 -1.20
N GLY A 32 -0.17 5.45 -0.15
CA GLY A 32 0.22 5.32 1.24
C GLY A 32 -0.34 4.07 1.92
N SER A 33 -1.22 3.34 1.24
CA SER A 33 -1.87 2.13 1.76
C SER A 33 -2.00 1.03 0.69
N TRP A 34 -1.95 -0.23 1.11
CA TRP A 34 -2.21 -1.37 0.22
C TRP A 34 -3.64 -1.37 -0.33
N LYS A 35 -4.59 -0.80 0.43
CA LYS A 35 -5.96 -0.57 -0.01
C LYS A 35 -6.05 0.35 -1.22
N THR A 36 -5.38 1.49 -1.18
CA THR A 36 -5.33 2.43 -2.31
C THR A 36 -4.74 1.75 -3.55
N LEU A 37 -3.68 0.96 -3.38
CA LEU A 37 -3.09 0.19 -4.48
C LEU A 37 -4.09 -0.83 -5.05
N PHE A 38 -4.79 -1.57 -4.19
CA PHE A 38 -5.84 -2.51 -4.61
C PHE A 38 -6.96 -1.82 -5.40
N GLU A 39 -7.39 -0.62 -5.00
CA GLU A 39 -8.44 0.13 -5.70
C GLU A 39 -8.01 0.58 -7.10
N LEU A 40 -6.74 0.96 -7.28
CA LEU A 40 -6.20 1.50 -8.53
C LEU A 40 -5.83 0.43 -9.57
N LEU A 41 -5.45 -0.77 -9.13
CA LEU A 41 -4.98 -1.82 -10.04
C LEU A 41 -6.14 -2.55 -10.74
N GLU A 42 -5.82 -3.11 -11.90
CA GLU A 42 -6.72 -3.93 -12.71
C GLU A 42 -7.11 -5.21 -11.96
N LYS A 43 -8.39 -5.56 -12.04
CA LYS A 43 -8.99 -6.68 -11.32
C LYS A 43 -9.38 -7.78 -12.29
N ASP A 44 -9.21 -9.02 -11.85
CA ASP A 44 -9.77 -10.19 -12.53
C ASP A 44 -11.30 -10.30 -12.29
N ASN A 45 -11.91 -11.37 -12.80
CA ASN A 45 -13.36 -11.61 -12.70
C ASN A 45 -13.85 -11.81 -11.26
N ASP A 46 -12.96 -12.21 -10.34
CA ASP A 46 -13.25 -12.42 -8.92
C ASP A 46 -12.83 -11.21 -8.08
N ASN A 47 -12.59 -10.06 -8.73
CA ASN A 47 -12.14 -8.82 -8.10
C ASN A 47 -10.78 -8.94 -7.41
N ASN A 48 -9.93 -9.88 -7.81
CA ASN A 48 -8.55 -9.96 -7.34
C ASN A 48 -7.63 -9.12 -8.22
N VAL A 49 -6.63 -8.52 -7.60
CA VAL A 49 -5.46 -7.96 -8.29
C VAL A 49 -4.35 -9.00 -8.20
N ILE A 50 -3.81 -9.42 -9.34
CA ILE A 50 -2.79 -10.47 -9.42
C ILE A 50 -1.59 -9.97 -10.22
N GLU A 51 -0.47 -9.79 -9.54
CA GLU A 51 0.81 -9.36 -10.12
C GLU A 51 1.89 -10.42 -9.89
N GLY A 52 2.60 -10.79 -10.96
CA GLY A 52 3.68 -11.78 -10.92
C GLY A 52 3.20 -13.25 -10.99
N LYS A 53 4.00 -14.16 -10.42
CA LYS A 53 3.75 -15.61 -10.47
C LYS A 53 2.75 -16.01 -9.38
N SER A 54 1.48 -15.73 -9.65
CA SER A 54 0.43 -15.84 -8.64
C SER A 54 -0.80 -16.59 -9.14
N LEU A 55 -1.46 -17.34 -8.25
CA LEU A 55 -2.69 -18.10 -8.53
C LEU A 55 -3.72 -17.85 -7.43
N SER A 56 -4.99 -17.75 -7.83
CA SER A 56 -6.14 -17.72 -6.93
C SER A 56 -7.04 -18.93 -7.19
N HIS A 57 -7.64 -19.48 -6.13
CA HIS A 57 -8.66 -20.53 -6.25
C HIS A 57 -9.75 -20.36 -5.21
N ASN A 58 -10.99 -20.18 -5.64
CA ASN A 58 -12.12 -19.88 -4.75
C ASN A 58 -11.78 -18.70 -3.81
N ALA A 59 -11.21 -17.64 -4.37
CA ALA A 59 -10.71 -16.49 -3.63
C ALA A 59 -11.07 -15.20 -4.38
N LYS A 60 -11.48 -14.16 -3.65
CA LYS A 60 -12.03 -12.93 -4.22
C LYS A 60 -11.58 -11.69 -3.46
N ASN A 61 -11.63 -10.53 -4.10
CA ASN A 61 -11.27 -9.24 -3.49
C ASN A 61 -9.84 -9.20 -2.93
N ASN A 62 -8.90 -9.99 -3.44
CA ASN A 62 -7.54 -10.07 -2.88
C ASN A 62 -6.54 -9.24 -3.67
N LEU A 63 -5.50 -8.75 -3.00
CA LEU A 63 -4.32 -8.16 -3.63
C LEU A 63 -3.15 -9.14 -3.52
N ILE A 64 -2.69 -9.70 -4.64
CA ILE A 64 -1.62 -10.71 -4.66
C ILE A 64 -0.46 -10.17 -5.49
N ILE A 65 0.65 -9.82 -4.85
CA ILE A 65 1.85 -9.32 -5.52
C ILE A 65 3.02 -10.25 -5.20
N SER A 66 3.52 -10.96 -6.21
CA SER A 66 4.60 -11.95 -6.03
C SER A 66 5.43 -12.09 -7.31
N PRO A 67 6.34 -11.14 -7.61
CA PRO A 67 7.16 -11.18 -8.83
C PRO A 67 8.07 -12.41 -8.92
N ASP A 68 8.73 -12.78 -7.81
CA ASP A 68 9.85 -13.74 -7.85
C ASP A 68 9.50 -15.15 -7.38
N LYS A 69 8.38 -15.33 -6.69
CA LYS A 69 7.97 -16.62 -6.10
C LYS A 69 6.56 -17.00 -6.54
N LEU A 70 6.32 -18.30 -6.68
CA LEU A 70 4.97 -18.81 -6.87
C LEU A 70 4.16 -18.61 -5.58
N THR A 71 3.08 -17.85 -5.66
CA THR A 71 2.17 -17.60 -4.54
C THR A 71 0.76 -18.05 -4.92
N ALA A 72 0.15 -18.90 -4.10
CA ALA A 72 -1.22 -19.37 -4.31
C ALA A 72 -2.11 -18.94 -3.15
N VAL A 73 -3.28 -18.38 -3.46
CA VAL A 73 -4.27 -17.94 -2.48
C VAL A 73 -5.55 -18.74 -2.68
N VAL A 74 -6.01 -19.41 -1.62
CA VAL A 74 -7.15 -20.34 -1.69
C VAL A 74 -8.14 -20.03 -0.59
N GLY A 75 -9.42 -19.82 -0.95
CA GLY A 75 -10.50 -19.64 0.02
C GLY A 75 -10.50 -18.30 0.77
N LEU A 76 -9.63 -17.35 0.41
CA LEU A 76 -9.51 -16.07 1.10
C LEU A 76 -10.31 -14.96 0.40
N ASP A 77 -10.78 -14.02 1.22
CA ASP A 77 -11.54 -12.85 0.82
C ASP A 77 -10.95 -11.60 1.49
N ASN A 78 -10.72 -10.54 0.72
CA ASN A 78 -10.29 -9.23 1.22
C ASN A 78 -8.89 -9.23 1.90
N VAL A 79 -7.94 -9.98 1.34
CA VAL A 79 -6.56 -10.09 1.86
C VAL A 79 -5.53 -9.55 0.87
N ALA A 80 -4.54 -8.82 1.38
CA ALA A 80 -3.31 -8.52 0.65
C ALA A 80 -2.23 -9.53 1.01
N VAL A 81 -1.65 -10.18 0.00
CA VAL A 81 -0.49 -11.07 0.07
C VAL A 81 0.62 -10.50 -0.79
N ILE A 82 1.65 -9.97 -0.14
CA ILE A 82 2.78 -9.30 -0.79
C ILE A 82 4.05 -10.10 -0.51
N ASN A 83 4.72 -10.59 -1.56
CA ASN A 83 5.94 -11.38 -1.48
C ASN A 83 7.00 -10.77 -2.38
N ILE A 84 7.87 -9.94 -1.81
CA ILE A 84 8.88 -9.15 -2.52
C ILE A 84 10.15 -9.12 -1.68
N ASP A 85 11.32 -9.18 -2.32
CA ASP A 85 12.65 -9.02 -1.68
C ASP A 85 12.89 -9.92 -0.45
N GLY A 86 12.33 -11.14 -0.46
CA GLY A 86 12.49 -12.09 0.63
C GLY A 86 11.63 -11.83 1.86
N ALA A 87 10.77 -10.81 1.84
CA ALA A 87 9.77 -10.56 2.87
C ALA A 87 8.37 -10.99 2.39
N THR A 88 7.54 -11.44 3.33
CA THR A 88 6.13 -11.71 3.08
C THR A 88 5.30 -10.87 4.04
N LEU A 89 4.35 -10.13 3.48
CA LEU A 89 3.32 -9.41 4.21
C LEU A 89 1.96 -10.03 3.88
N VAL A 90 1.19 -10.31 4.93
CA VAL A 90 -0.21 -10.73 4.81
C VAL A 90 -1.04 -9.87 5.74
N LEU A 91 -2.07 -9.21 5.19
CA LEU A 91 -3.01 -8.42 5.98
C LEU A 91 -4.41 -8.46 5.36
N ASN A 92 -5.43 -8.19 6.17
CA ASN A 92 -6.70 -7.75 5.62
C ASN A 92 -6.50 -6.37 4.98
N ILE A 93 -7.04 -6.16 3.77
CA ILE A 93 -6.82 -4.90 3.02
C ILE A 93 -7.33 -3.68 3.81
N ASP A 94 -8.42 -3.81 4.56
CA ASP A 94 -8.97 -2.72 5.38
C ASP A 94 -8.11 -2.38 6.60
N SER A 95 -7.22 -3.29 7.03
CA SER A 95 -6.23 -3.04 8.09
C SER A 95 -4.93 -2.43 7.58
N SER A 96 -4.89 -1.89 6.35
CA SER A 96 -3.67 -1.31 5.75
C SER A 96 -3.02 -0.22 6.60
N ASP A 97 -3.82 0.55 7.34
CA ASP A 97 -3.31 1.64 8.19
C ASP A 97 -2.55 1.14 9.42
N GLU A 98 -2.87 -0.08 9.90
CA GLU A 98 -2.23 -0.70 11.07
C GLU A 98 -0.78 -1.14 10.79
N LEU A 99 -0.40 -1.26 9.51
CA LEU A 99 0.96 -1.66 9.11
C LEU A 99 2.03 -0.73 9.69
N LYS A 100 1.75 0.57 9.80
CA LYS A 100 2.67 1.56 10.38
C LYS A 100 3.08 1.19 11.80
N GLU A 101 2.16 0.67 12.60
CA GLU A 101 2.43 0.24 13.97
C GLU A 101 3.22 -1.08 14.02
N LEU A 102 2.95 -2.02 13.12
CA LEU A 102 3.71 -3.26 13.00
C LEU A 102 5.17 -2.99 12.61
N VAL A 103 5.42 -2.13 11.63
CA VAL A 103 6.78 -1.78 11.17
C VAL A 103 7.58 -1.13 12.30
N LYS A 104 6.95 -0.31 13.16
CA LYS A 104 7.60 0.25 14.35
C LYS A 104 8.06 -0.82 15.33
N LYS A 105 7.34 -1.94 15.46
CA LYS A 105 7.71 -3.06 16.35
C LYS A 105 8.90 -3.87 15.84
N ILE A 106 9.03 -4.04 14.52
CA ILE A 106 10.12 -4.82 13.89
C ILE A 106 11.46 -4.08 13.96
N LYS A 107 11.45 -2.74 14.00
CA LYS A 107 12.67 -1.91 14.11
C LYS A 107 13.22 -1.79 15.55
N LYS A 108 12.61 -2.50 16.52
CA LYS A 108 13.13 -2.65 17.88
C LYS A 108 13.93 -3.94 18.00
#